data_AF-A0A183FHN5-F1
#
_entry.id   AF-A0A183FHN5-F1
#
_cell.length_a   1.000
_cell.length_b   1.000
_cell.length_c   1.000
_cell.angle_alpha   90.00
_cell.angle_beta   90.00
_cell.angle_gamma   90.00
#
_symmetry.space_group_name_H-M   'P 1'
#
loop_
_entity.id
_entity.type
_entity.pdbx_description
1 polymer ?
#
loop_
_entity_poly.entity_id
_entity_poly.type
_entity_poly.pdbx_seq_one_letter_code
_entity_poly.pdbx_strand_id
1 'polypeptide(L)'
;MAEEVEQEVVGDDAFELTSAFSFSLNQRILPNGATSARVEPDAKETLVAVSASNKVILRNNESSLHIPDKIKCITTVPFGEGYDYIVVGTESQVLVYDFHKNSTVFRRDVPDGVQCFVGKMGEIDRVILCGGNCAIWGFDENGKDVFWTVTGDAVTTMCFSDFDADGEMELIIGSPDSELRVFKNDLMRAEILETDAVVVLQGIDNRFGYALANGTVGVYHQDQRLWRIKSKSIITAILSYPNSEMITCVWNSGKVRLHWATQGFVLNALAIFWARLTLSDVSVLAYTLNRFKDRSPLRPPKPSICWELAKL
;
A
#
# COMPACT_ATOMS: atom_id res chain seq x y z
N MET A 1 -14.64 47.46 11.92
CA MET A 1 -15.48 46.43 12.56
C MET A 1 -16.49 45.96 11.54
N ALA A 2 -16.20 44.83 10.92
CA ALA A 2 -17.13 44.00 10.18
C ALA A 2 -16.61 42.57 10.35
N GLU A 3 -17.28 41.79 11.18
CA GLU A 3 -17.04 40.35 11.32
C GLU A 3 -17.82 39.66 10.21
N GLU A 4 -17.12 39.00 9.30
CA GLU A 4 -17.72 38.07 8.35
C GLU A 4 -17.88 36.72 9.06
N VAL A 5 -19.13 36.31 9.23
CA VAL A 5 -19.52 35.02 9.80
C VAL A 5 -19.51 33.99 8.67
N GLU A 6 -18.56 33.05 8.72
CA GLU A 6 -18.57 31.84 7.89
C GLU A 6 -19.82 31.00 8.22
N GLN A 7 -20.68 30.78 7.23
CA GLN A 7 -21.81 29.85 7.36
C GLN A 7 -21.30 28.41 7.14
N GLU A 8 -21.23 27.64 8.23
CA GLU A 8 -21.11 26.19 8.19
C GLU A 8 -22.37 25.58 7.55
N VAL A 9 -22.22 24.93 6.39
CA VAL A 9 -23.26 24.10 5.80
C VAL A 9 -23.26 22.76 6.53
N VAL A 10 -24.11 22.64 7.55
CA VAL A 10 -24.39 21.39 8.27
C VAL A 10 -25.32 20.53 7.41
N GLY A 11 -24.74 19.58 6.67
CA GLY A 11 -25.45 18.43 6.10
C GLY A 11 -25.34 17.24 7.04
N ASP A 12 -26.40 17.00 7.81
CA ASP A 12 -26.45 16.07 8.96
C ASP A 12 -26.82 14.62 8.56
N ASP A 13 -26.15 14.08 7.52
CA ASP A 13 -26.20 12.64 7.22
C ASP A 13 -24.89 11.99 7.69
N ALA A 14 -24.73 11.87 9.02
CA ALA A 14 -23.58 11.20 9.62
C ALA A 14 -23.64 9.68 9.37
N PHE A 15 -22.82 9.17 8.45
CA PHE A 15 -22.64 7.74 8.24
C PHE A 15 -21.50 7.22 9.11
N GLU A 16 -21.82 6.39 10.12
CA GLU A 16 -20.81 5.67 10.90
C GLU A 16 -20.30 4.44 10.15
N LEU A 17 -18.99 4.39 9.88
CA LEU A 17 -18.33 3.21 9.32
C LEU A 17 -18.16 2.13 10.40
N THR A 18 -18.53 0.90 10.09
CA THR A 18 -18.32 -0.26 10.97
C THR A 18 -17.53 -1.35 10.27
N SER A 19 -16.53 -1.92 10.94
CA SER A 19 -15.66 -2.95 10.37
C SER A 19 -16.51 -4.10 9.85
N ALA A 20 -16.42 -4.45 8.55
CA ALA A 20 -17.20 -5.58 8.04
C ALA A 20 -16.64 -6.90 8.55
N PHE A 21 -15.34 -6.93 8.80
CA PHE A 21 -14.70 -8.01 9.52
C PHE A 21 -13.53 -7.47 10.33
N SER A 22 -13.16 -8.20 11.36
CA SER A 22 -11.96 -7.98 12.14
C SER A 22 -11.42 -9.34 12.53
N PHE A 23 -10.12 -9.50 12.46
CA PHE A 23 -9.43 -10.71 12.90
C PHE A 23 -8.13 -10.31 13.59
N SER A 24 -7.68 -11.16 14.50
CA SER A 24 -6.46 -10.92 15.26
C SER A 24 -5.43 -11.95 14.88
N LEU A 25 -4.21 -11.49 14.65
CA LEU A 25 -3.04 -12.35 14.50
C LEU A 25 -2.35 -12.47 15.86
N ASN A 26 -1.97 -13.70 16.23
CA ASN A 26 -1.28 -13.97 17.49
C ASN A 26 0.20 -13.57 17.46
N GLN A 27 0.67 -12.98 16.36
CA GLN A 27 2.06 -12.61 16.15
C GLN A 27 2.18 -11.14 15.78
N ARG A 28 3.29 -10.53 16.20
CA ARG A 28 3.65 -9.17 15.80
C ARG A 28 4.12 -9.19 14.34
N ILE A 29 3.51 -8.34 13.52
CA ILE A 29 3.86 -8.20 12.10
C ILE A 29 4.99 -7.18 11.94
N LEU A 30 5.89 -7.46 11.01
CA LEU A 30 6.97 -6.57 10.60
C LEU A 30 6.39 -5.32 9.92
N PRO A 31 6.89 -4.10 10.19
CA PRO A 31 6.57 -2.92 9.38
C PRO A 31 6.88 -3.17 7.90
N ASN A 32 6.00 -2.75 6.98
CA ASN A 32 6.10 -3.05 5.54
C ASN A 32 6.19 -4.56 5.22
N GLY A 33 5.81 -5.41 6.18
CA GLY A 33 5.82 -6.85 6.08
C GLY A 33 4.43 -7.43 5.85
N ALA A 34 3.49 -6.68 5.26
CA ALA A 34 2.13 -7.15 5.00
C ALA A 34 1.66 -6.70 3.61
N THR A 35 1.06 -7.63 2.87
CA THR A 35 0.48 -7.39 1.55
C THR A 35 -0.68 -8.37 1.29
N SER A 36 -1.47 -8.14 0.25
CA SER A 36 -2.45 -9.10 -0.25
C SER A 36 -1.89 -9.85 -1.46
N ALA A 37 -2.20 -11.14 -1.55
CA ALA A 37 -1.84 -11.97 -2.70
C ALA A 37 -2.95 -12.95 -3.03
N ARG A 38 -3.13 -13.21 -4.32
CA ARG A 38 -3.84 -14.40 -4.78
C ARG A 38 -2.86 -15.56 -4.86
N VAL A 39 -2.89 -16.46 -3.88
CA VAL A 39 -1.94 -17.58 -3.82
C VAL A 39 -2.32 -18.73 -4.77
N GLU A 40 -3.60 -18.87 -5.12
CA GLU A 40 -4.09 -19.93 -6.01
C GLU A 40 -4.95 -19.31 -7.14
N PRO A 41 -4.96 -19.89 -8.35
CA PRO A 41 -5.60 -19.31 -9.54
C PRO A 41 -7.05 -18.83 -9.35
N ASP A 42 -7.86 -19.62 -8.64
CA ASP A 42 -9.28 -19.35 -8.40
C ASP A 42 -9.58 -18.91 -6.96
N ALA A 43 -8.54 -18.69 -6.14
CA ALA A 43 -8.72 -18.29 -4.76
C ALA A 43 -8.95 -16.78 -4.63
N LYS A 44 -9.69 -16.42 -3.59
CA LYS A 44 -9.73 -15.02 -3.15
C LYS A 44 -8.36 -14.59 -2.66
N GLU A 45 -8.04 -13.32 -2.91
CA GLU A 45 -6.91 -12.63 -2.29
C GLU A 45 -6.87 -12.90 -0.78
N THR A 46 -5.64 -13.14 -0.32
CA THR A 46 -5.35 -13.58 1.03
C THR A 46 -4.28 -12.67 1.61
N LEU A 47 -4.38 -12.38 2.90
CA LEU A 47 -3.35 -11.65 3.62
C LEU A 47 -2.07 -12.50 3.68
N VAL A 48 -0.99 -11.91 3.22
CA VAL A 48 0.39 -12.36 3.38
C VAL A 48 1.05 -11.41 4.35
N ALA A 49 1.58 -11.94 5.44
CA ALA A 49 2.29 -11.12 6.40
C ALA A 49 3.55 -11.81 6.90
N VAL A 50 4.56 -11.05 7.27
CA VAL A 50 5.80 -11.53 7.88
C VAL A 50 5.80 -11.17 9.35
N SER A 51 6.01 -12.18 10.18
CA SER A 51 6.16 -11.99 11.61
C SER A 51 7.51 -11.39 11.95
N ALA A 52 7.62 -10.79 13.14
CA ALA A 52 8.89 -10.35 13.70
C ALA A 52 9.88 -11.51 13.94
N SER A 53 9.43 -12.77 13.87
CA SER A 53 10.25 -13.99 13.97
C SER A 53 10.63 -14.58 12.61
N ASN A 54 10.53 -13.79 11.53
CA ASN A 54 10.93 -14.18 10.18
C ASN A 54 10.08 -15.29 9.54
N LYS A 55 8.83 -15.43 9.97
CA LYS A 55 7.88 -16.41 9.40
C LYS A 55 6.88 -15.72 8.48
N VAL A 56 6.63 -16.32 7.32
CA VAL A 56 5.53 -15.89 6.44
C VAL A 56 4.22 -16.52 6.93
N ILE A 57 3.19 -15.71 7.06
CA ILE A 57 1.85 -16.09 7.53
C ILE A 57 0.89 -15.92 6.37
N LEU A 58 0.09 -16.95 6.10
CA LEU A 58 -0.97 -16.95 5.11
C LEU A 58 -2.30 -17.29 5.78
N ARG A 59 -3.28 -16.37 5.74
CA ARG A 59 -4.68 -16.66 6.15
C ARG A 59 -4.83 -17.26 7.57
N ASN A 60 -3.95 -16.89 8.50
CA ASN A 60 -3.79 -17.46 9.86
C ASN A 60 -3.11 -18.83 9.96
N ASN A 61 -2.77 -19.47 8.84
CA ASN A 61 -1.88 -20.63 8.86
C ASN A 61 -0.43 -20.15 8.82
N GLU A 62 0.36 -20.61 9.77
CA GLU A 62 1.81 -20.44 9.74
C GLU A 62 2.37 -21.36 8.66
N SER A 63 2.63 -20.80 7.49
CA SER A 63 3.45 -21.46 6.47
C SER A 63 4.90 -21.19 6.82
N SER A 64 5.58 -22.15 7.42
CA SER A 64 7.00 -21.98 7.76
C SER A 64 7.86 -22.02 6.49
N LEU A 65 7.94 -20.91 5.76
CA LEU A 65 9.01 -20.70 4.80
C LEU A 65 10.26 -20.32 5.60
N HIS A 66 11.22 -21.24 5.69
CA HIS A 66 12.45 -21.00 6.44
C HIS A 66 13.41 -20.13 5.63
N ILE A 67 13.36 -18.82 5.89
CA ILE A 67 14.30 -17.85 5.32
C ILE A 67 15.38 -17.58 6.39
N PRO A 68 16.66 -17.89 6.13
CA PRO A 68 17.71 -17.76 7.13
C PRO A 68 18.04 -16.30 7.45
N ASP A 69 17.98 -15.43 6.43
CA ASP A 69 18.30 -14.01 6.56
C ASP A 69 17.09 -13.22 7.03
N LYS A 70 17.35 -12.14 7.77
CA LYS A 70 16.30 -11.25 8.27
C LYS A 70 15.55 -10.60 7.11
N ILE A 71 14.24 -10.78 7.10
CA ILE A 71 13.32 -10.16 6.15
C ILE A 71 13.13 -8.68 6.52
N LYS A 72 13.27 -7.81 5.53
CA LYS A 72 13.10 -6.35 5.65
C LYS A 72 11.77 -5.88 5.05
N CYS A 73 11.37 -6.45 3.93
CA CYS A 73 10.15 -6.07 3.22
C CYS A 73 9.62 -7.24 2.39
N ILE A 74 8.33 -7.20 2.06
CA ILE A 74 7.71 -8.14 1.12
C ILE A 74 6.89 -7.39 0.08
N THR A 75 6.70 -8.00 -1.07
CA THR A 75 5.71 -7.58 -2.06
C THR A 75 5.15 -8.79 -2.80
N THR A 76 4.18 -8.56 -3.66
CA THR A 76 3.53 -9.57 -4.50
C THR A 76 3.59 -9.14 -5.95
N VAL A 77 3.76 -10.12 -6.84
CA VAL A 77 3.82 -9.88 -8.29
C VAL A 77 2.97 -10.90 -9.05
N PRO A 78 2.12 -10.46 -10.00
CA PRO A 78 1.21 -11.33 -10.75
C PRO A 78 1.94 -12.03 -11.91
N PHE A 79 3.04 -12.71 -11.62
CA PHE A 79 3.83 -13.41 -12.63
C PHE A 79 3.29 -14.81 -12.91
N GLY A 80 2.53 -15.39 -11.98
CA GLY A 80 1.87 -16.68 -12.16
C GLY A 80 0.68 -16.60 -13.12
N GLU A 81 0.30 -17.76 -13.65
CA GLU A 81 -0.89 -17.90 -14.50
C GLU A 81 -2.17 -17.87 -13.64
N GLY A 82 -2.64 -16.66 -13.32
CA GLY A 82 -3.83 -16.45 -12.50
C GLY A 82 -3.55 -16.38 -10.99
N TYR A 83 -2.30 -16.37 -10.55
CA TYR A 83 -1.90 -16.25 -9.14
C TYR A 83 -0.59 -15.46 -9.00
N ASP A 84 -0.31 -14.99 -7.80
CA ASP A 84 0.79 -14.10 -7.48
C ASP A 84 1.97 -14.87 -6.88
N TYR A 85 3.19 -14.43 -7.21
CA TYR A 85 4.39 -14.82 -6.50
C TYR A 85 4.66 -13.87 -5.35
N ILE A 86 5.19 -14.41 -4.26
CA ILE A 86 5.58 -13.62 -3.10
C ILE A 86 7.07 -13.32 -3.23
N VAL A 87 7.39 -12.05 -3.21
CA VAL A 87 8.74 -11.51 -3.29
C VAL A 87 9.15 -11.09 -1.89
N VAL A 88 10.31 -11.56 -1.44
CA VAL A 88 10.86 -11.28 -0.12
C VAL A 88 12.21 -10.59 -0.28
N GLY A 89 12.34 -9.43 0.34
CA GLY A 89 13.58 -8.68 0.44
C GLY A 89 14.22 -8.90 1.80
N THR A 90 15.48 -9.30 1.80
CA THR A 90 16.26 -9.55 3.02
C THR A 90 17.41 -8.56 3.14
N GLU A 91 18.28 -8.77 4.13
CA GLU A 91 19.51 -8.01 4.31
C GLU A 91 20.55 -8.19 3.19
N SER A 92 20.46 -9.25 2.38
CA SER A 92 21.49 -9.61 1.40
C SER A 92 20.97 -10.23 0.10
N GLN A 93 19.68 -10.55 0.01
CA GLN A 93 19.09 -11.25 -1.13
C GLN A 93 17.62 -10.87 -1.39
N VAL A 94 17.22 -11.01 -2.65
CA VAL A 94 15.82 -11.09 -3.09
C VAL A 94 15.46 -12.55 -3.34
N LEU A 95 14.35 -12.99 -2.75
CA LEU A 95 13.77 -14.32 -2.93
C LEU A 95 12.38 -14.18 -3.56
N VAL A 96 12.16 -14.86 -4.69
CA VAL A 96 10.82 -14.99 -5.28
C VAL A 96 10.32 -16.40 -5.07
N TYR A 97 9.16 -16.53 -4.45
CA TYR A 97 8.59 -17.79 -4.04
C TYR A 97 7.19 -18.01 -4.64
N ASP A 98 7.03 -19.16 -5.29
CA ASP A 98 5.75 -19.65 -5.76
C ASP A 98 5.13 -20.50 -4.64
N PHE A 99 4.12 -19.93 -3.98
CA PHE A 99 3.40 -20.61 -2.91
C PHE A 99 2.45 -21.70 -3.42
N HIS A 100 1.93 -21.58 -4.64
CA HIS A 100 1.04 -22.58 -5.24
C HIS A 100 1.81 -23.88 -5.52
N LYS A 101 3.02 -23.78 -6.09
CA LYS A 101 3.90 -24.92 -6.36
C LYS A 101 4.81 -25.29 -5.20
N ASN A 102 4.80 -24.49 -4.12
CA ASN A 102 5.71 -24.63 -2.97
C ASN A 102 7.18 -24.71 -3.42
N SER A 103 7.58 -23.81 -4.31
CA SER A 103 8.91 -23.82 -4.94
C SER A 103 9.52 -22.42 -5.00
N THR A 104 10.84 -22.35 -4.83
CA THR A 104 11.59 -21.10 -5.07
C THR A 104 11.72 -20.90 -6.58
N VAL A 105 11.26 -19.76 -7.09
CA VAL A 105 11.40 -19.39 -8.50
C VAL A 105 12.84 -18.99 -8.78
N PHE A 106 13.36 -18.00 -8.04
CA PHE A 106 14.76 -17.61 -8.08
C PHE A 106 15.22 -16.95 -6.78
N ARG A 107 16.54 -16.87 -6.63
CA ARG A 107 17.25 -16.07 -5.61
C ARG A 107 18.33 -15.24 -6.26
N ARG A 108 18.41 -13.98 -5.88
CA ARG A 108 19.44 -13.04 -6.33
C ARG A 108 20.10 -12.38 -5.14
N ASP A 109 21.42 -12.33 -5.15
CA ASP A 109 22.19 -11.64 -4.14
C ASP A 109 22.13 -10.14 -4.41
N VAL A 110 21.73 -9.38 -3.39
CA VAL A 110 21.71 -7.93 -3.37
C VAL A 110 22.56 -7.51 -2.17
N PRO A 111 23.88 -7.27 -2.35
CA PRO A 111 24.81 -7.11 -1.23
C PRO A 111 24.49 -5.91 -0.34
N ASP A 112 23.82 -4.88 -0.89
CA ASP A 112 23.40 -3.68 -0.17
C ASP A 112 22.08 -3.85 0.60
N GLY A 113 21.49 -5.04 0.53
CA GLY A 113 20.19 -5.39 1.08
C GLY A 113 19.02 -4.70 0.39
N VAL A 114 17.82 -5.12 0.76
CA VAL A 114 16.58 -4.66 0.13
C VAL A 114 15.69 -3.97 1.14
N GLN A 115 15.34 -2.71 0.87
CA GLN A 115 14.54 -1.89 1.78
C GLN A 115 13.09 -1.74 1.31
N CYS A 116 12.88 -1.67 0.00
CA CYS A 116 11.56 -1.54 -0.59
C CYS A 116 11.49 -2.19 -1.98
N PHE A 117 10.27 -2.40 -2.45
CA PHE A 117 9.98 -2.92 -3.77
C PHE A 117 8.97 -2.03 -4.49
N VAL A 118 9.04 -2.02 -5.81
CA VAL A 118 7.93 -1.61 -6.66
C VAL A 118 7.88 -2.54 -7.86
N GLY A 119 6.68 -3.01 -8.22
CA GLY A 119 6.47 -3.80 -9.43
C GLY A 119 6.19 -2.88 -10.61
N LYS A 120 6.86 -3.09 -11.74
CA LYS A 120 6.48 -2.43 -13.00
C LYS A 120 5.57 -3.37 -13.79
N MET A 121 4.35 -2.94 -14.08
CA MET A 121 3.54 -3.48 -15.17
C MET A 121 3.45 -2.38 -16.24
N GLY A 122 4.21 -2.53 -17.32
CA GLY A 122 4.37 -1.54 -18.39
C GLY A 122 5.26 -2.10 -19.51
N GLU A 123 5.84 -1.27 -20.38
CA GLU A 123 6.55 -1.70 -21.61
C GLU A 123 7.64 -2.77 -21.44
N ILE A 124 8.26 -2.84 -20.27
CA ILE A 124 9.06 -4.00 -19.87
C ILE A 124 8.14 -4.87 -19.03
N ASP A 125 7.43 -5.77 -19.72
CA ASP A 125 6.50 -6.71 -19.08
C ASP A 125 7.26 -7.50 -18.01
N ARG A 126 6.80 -7.40 -16.75
CA ARG A 126 7.18 -8.26 -15.62
C ARG A 126 8.58 -8.03 -15.05
N VAL A 127 8.80 -6.84 -14.50
CA VAL A 127 10.03 -6.52 -13.74
C VAL A 127 9.73 -6.18 -12.29
N ILE A 128 10.56 -6.72 -11.41
CA ILE A 128 10.60 -6.39 -9.98
C ILE A 128 11.72 -5.39 -9.77
N LEU A 129 11.39 -4.16 -9.38
CA LEU A 129 12.39 -3.19 -8.94
C LEU A 129 12.51 -3.24 -7.42
N CYS A 130 13.74 -3.19 -6.92
CA CYS A 130 14.01 -3.14 -5.50
C CYS A 130 15.05 -2.07 -5.16
N GLY A 131 14.75 -1.30 -4.12
CA GLY A 131 15.62 -0.26 -3.58
C GLY A 131 16.54 -0.82 -2.50
N GLY A 132 17.84 -0.56 -2.63
CA GLY A 132 18.86 -0.90 -1.64
C GLY A 132 19.46 0.34 -0.96
N ASN A 133 20.69 0.21 -0.48
CA ASN A 133 21.35 1.30 0.25
C ASN A 133 21.90 2.44 -0.63
N CYS A 134 22.35 2.16 -1.86
CA CYS A 134 22.77 3.21 -2.82
C CYS A 134 22.49 2.79 -4.27
N ALA A 135 21.56 1.86 -4.47
CA ALA A 135 21.29 1.29 -5.78
C ALA A 135 19.84 0.84 -5.90
N ILE A 136 19.33 0.90 -7.13
CA ILE A 136 18.08 0.27 -7.53
C ILE A 136 18.45 -0.90 -8.43
N TRP A 137 17.92 -2.07 -8.11
CA TRP A 137 18.07 -3.27 -8.91
C TRP A 137 16.73 -3.62 -9.56
N GLY A 138 16.76 -4.16 -10.78
CA GLY A 138 15.59 -4.68 -11.45
C GLY A 138 15.82 -6.07 -12.01
N PHE A 139 14.94 -6.99 -11.62
CA PHE A 139 14.97 -8.39 -12.01
C PHE A 139 13.75 -8.74 -12.84
N ASP A 140 13.95 -9.50 -13.93
CA ASP A 140 12.84 -10.09 -14.68
C ASP A 140 12.20 -11.28 -13.95
N GLU A 141 11.16 -11.86 -14.53
CA GLU A 141 10.47 -13.05 -13.99
C GLU A 141 11.39 -14.28 -13.81
N ASN A 142 12.53 -14.33 -14.50
CA ASN A 142 13.52 -15.41 -14.43
C ASN A 142 14.68 -15.09 -13.45
N GLY A 143 14.68 -13.90 -12.85
CA GLY A 143 15.74 -13.43 -11.96
C GLY A 143 17.00 -12.98 -12.71
N LYS A 144 16.89 -12.59 -13.98
CA LYS A 144 17.97 -11.94 -14.73
C LYS A 144 17.98 -10.44 -14.41
N ASP A 145 19.18 -9.91 -14.25
CA ASP A 145 19.40 -8.48 -14.03
C ASP A 145 19.12 -7.75 -15.34
N VAL A 146 18.06 -6.94 -15.36
CA VAL A 146 17.61 -6.17 -16.52
C VAL A 146 17.72 -4.66 -16.30
N PHE A 147 17.83 -4.23 -15.05
CA PHE A 147 17.96 -2.83 -14.68
C PHE A 147 18.89 -2.68 -13.48
N TRP A 148 19.75 -1.67 -13.53
CA TRP A 148 20.57 -1.27 -12.40
C TRP A 148 20.92 0.21 -12.54
N THR A 149 20.78 0.96 -11.45
CA THR A 149 21.28 2.33 -11.38
C THR A 149 21.69 2.67 -9.95
N VAL A 150 22.59 3.64 -9.83
CA VAL A 150 23.10 4.14 -8.55
C VAL A 150 22.21 5.26 -8.08
N THR A 151 21.84 5.22 -6.80
CA THR A 151 21.13 6.30 -6.11
C THR A 151 22.10 7.04 -5.20
N GLY A 152 21.96 8.36 -5.12
CA GLY A 152 22.85 9.20 -4.29
C GLY A 152 22.82 8.84 -2.80
N ASP A 153 21.73 8.21 -2.33
CA ASP A 153 21.52 7.73 -0.97
C ASP A 153 20.60 6.50 -0.96
N ALA A 154 20.28 5.99 0.23
CA ALA A 154 19.38 4.86 0.46
C ALA A 154 17.99 5.07 -0.09
N VAL A 155 17.43 3.99 -0.64
CA VAL A 155 16.11 3.97 -1.23
C VAL A 155 15.14 3.29 -0.26
N THR A 156 14.46 4.07 0.56
CA THR A 156 13.56 3.56 1.61
C THR A 156 12.16 3.27 1.09
N THR A 157 11.73 3.97 0.05
CA THR A 157 10.39 3.83 -0.54
C THR A 157 10.43 4.21 -2.02
N MET A 158 9.53 3.64 -2.81
CA MET A 158 9.44 3.89 -4.24
C MET A 158 7.98 3.81 -4.71
N CYS A 159 7.65 4.53 -5.77
CA CYS A 159 6.40 4.35 -6.51
C CYS A 159 6.58 4.70 -7.99
N PHE A 160 5.58 4.35 -8.80
CA PHE A 160 5.47 4.82 -10.17
C PHE A 160 4.44 5.95 -10.27
N SER A 161 4.76 6.98 -11.06
CA SER A 161 3.82 8.04 -11.45
C SER A 161 4.28 8.64 -12.78
N ASP A 162 3.34 8.95 -13.66
CA ASP A 162 3.59 9.75 -14.87
C ASP A 162 3.88 11.20 -14.46
N PHE A 163 5.17 11.50 -14.29
CA PHE A 163 5.69 12.74 -13.73
C PHE A 163 5.80 13.83 -14.78
N ASP A 164 6.13 13.50 -16.03
CA ASP A 164 6.25 14.49 -17.12
C ASP A 164 5.00 14.59 -18.00
N ALA A 165 3.94 13.82 -17.69
CA ALA A 165 2.67 13.75 -18.41
C ALA A 165 2.83 13.36 -19.88
N ASP A 166 3.84 12.55 -20.20
CA ASP A 166 4.03 11.99 -21.54
C ASP A 166 3.37 10.62 -21.74
N GLY A 167 2.76 10.08 -20.68
CA GLY A 167 2.05 8.81 -20.68
C GLY A 167 2.94 7.61 -20.35
N GLU A 168 4.25 7.80 -20.16
CA GLU A 168 5.14 6.80 -19.58
C GLU A 168 5.20 6.96 -18.05
N MET A 169 5.43 5.87 -17.33
CA MET A 169 5.52 5.90 -15.87
C MET A 169 6.97 6.07 -15.42
N GLU A 170 7.29 7.16 -14.73
CA GLU A 170 8.58 7.36 -14.08
C GLU A 170 8.64 6.67 -12.72
N LEU A 171 9.86 6.25 -12.36
CA LEU A 171 10.17 5.73 -11.04
C LEU A 171 10.50 6.89 -10.10
N ILE A 172 9.71 7.04 -9.05
CA ILE A 172 9.96 8.02 -7.99
C ILE A 172 10.50 7.25 -6.79
N ILE A 173 11.64 7.70 -6.27
CA ILE A 173 12.25 7.16 -5.06
C ILE A 173 12.25 8.18 -3.94
N GLY A 174 12.13 7.71 -2.71
CA GLY A 174 12.28 8.49 -1.50
C GLY A 174 13.49 8.03 -0.72
N SER A 175 14.25 9.00 -0.22
CA SER A 175 15.49 8.77 0.51
C SER A 175 15.48 9.42 1.92
N PRO A 176 16.29 8.90 2.87
CA PRO A 176 16.43 9.47 4.21
C PRO A 176 17.07 10.86 4.24
N ASP A 177 17.85 11.23 3.23
CA ASP A 177 18.42 12.56 3.01
C ASP A 177 17.38 13.68 2.77
N SER A 178 16.09 13.36 2.82
CA SER A 178 14.96 14.27 2.54
C SER A 178 14.76 14.58 1.06
N GLU A 179 15.35 13.80 0.15
CA GLU A 179 15.19 13.99 -1.28
C GLU A 179 14.23 12.96 -1.90
N LEU A 180 13.39 13.47 -2.80
CA LEU A 180 12.61 12.67 -3.75
C LEU A 180 13.32 12.76 -5.09
N ARG A 181 13.65 11.63 -5.70
CA ARG A 181 14.32 11.59 -7.00
C ARG A 181 13.46 10.87 -8.02
N VAL A 182 13.38 11.44 -9.21
CA VAL A 182 12.56 10.93 -10.31
C VAL A 182 13.48 10.37 -11.38
N PHE A 183 13.30 9.11 -11.75
CA PHE A 183 14.06 8.40 -12.76
C PHE A 183 13.14 8.04 -13.93
N LYS A 184 13.58 8.40 -15.14
CA LYS A 184 13.00 7.88 -16.38
C LYS A 184 14.01 6.92 -16.97
N ASN A 185 13.69 5.63 -16.92
CA ASN A 185 14.65 4.56 -17.16
C ASN A 185 15.86 4.67 -16.21
N ASP A 186 17.07 4.80 -16.74
CA ASP A 186 18.32 4.90 -15.98
C ASP A 186 18.75 6.35 -15.70
N LEU A 187 18.03 7.34 -16.24
CA LEU A 187 18.36 8.76 -16.14
C LEU A 187 17.53 9.46 -15.05
N MET A 188 18.23 10.09 -14.11
CA MET A 188 17.62 10.98 -13.13
C MET A 188 17.13 12.27 -13.83
N ARG A 189 15.83 12.55 -13.73
CA ARG A 189 15.14 13.67 -14.38
C ARG A 189 14.96 14.87 -13.45
N ALA A 190 14.59 14.60 -12.20
CA ALA A 190 14.27 15.63 -11.24
C ALA A 190 14.65 15.20 -9.82
N GLU A 191 14.89 16.20 -8.99
CA GLU A 191 15.15 16.06 -7.56
C GLU A 191 14.32 17.11 -6.83
N ILE A 192 13.56 16.68 -5.82
CA ILE A 192 12.69 17.54 -5.03
C ILE A 192 13.12 17.40 -3.57
N LEU A 193 13.57 18.50 -2.99
CA LEU A 193 13.97 18.56 -1.58
C LEU A 193 12.75 18.76 -0.67
N GLU A 194 12.59 17.85 0.28
CA GLU A 194 11.58 17.91 1.33
C GLU A 194 12.19 18.31 2.68
N THR A 195 11.32 18.48 3.68
CA THR A 195 11.73 19.00 4.99
C THR A 195 12.30 17.96 5.96
N ASP A 196 12.17 16.68 5.64
CA ASP A 196 12.60 15.54 6.47
C ASP A 196 12.60 14.25 5.63
N ALA A 197 13.12 13.16 6.20
CA ALA A 197 13.24 11.85 5.57
C ALA A 197 11.91 11.35 4.99
N VAL A 198 11.95 10.88 3.74
CA VAL A 198 10.79 10.31 3.05
C VAL A 198 10.58 8.87 3.54
N VAL A 199 9.39 8.60 4.09
CA VAL A 199 9.07 7.30 4.68
C VAL A 199 8.05 6.49 3.89
N VAL A 200 7.15 7.15 3.15
CA VAL A 200 6.12 6.49 2.35
C VAL A 200 5.94 7.23 1.04
N LEU A 201 5.90 6.48 -0.06
CA LEU A 201 5.49 6.93 -1.38
C LEU A 201 4.38 6.03 -1.91
N GLN A 202 3.39 6.63 -2.58
CA GLN A 202 2.31 5.92 -3.24
C GLN A 202 1.89 6.65 -4.51
N GLY A 203 1.94 5.94 -5.65
CA GLY A 203 1.44 6.44 -6.93
C GLY A 203 -0.09 6.43 -6.94
N ILE A 204 -0.69 7.51 -7.43
CA ILE A 204 -2.14 7.75 -7.57
C ILE A 204 -2.36 8.38 -8.93
N ASP A 205 -2.52 7.56 -9.97
CA ASP A 205 -2.69 8.05 -11.34
C ASP A 205 -1.47 8.94 -11.74
N ASN A 206 -1.68 10.12 -12.30
CA ASN A 206 -0.61 11.09 -12.63
C ASN A 206 -0.11 11.92 -11.43
N ARG A 207 -0.36 11.43 -10.20
CA ARG A 207 0.04 12.07 -8.95
C ARG A 207 0.74 11.06 -8.07
N PHE A 208 1.44 11.56 -7.07
CA PHE A 208 1.97 10.70 -6.02
C PHE A 208 1.82 11.34 -4.65
N GLY A 209 1.41 10.51 -3.69
CA GLY A 209 1.32 10.84 -2.29
C GLY A 209 2.66 10.54 -1.63
N TYR A 210 3.08 11.43 -0.73
CA TYR A 210 4.30 11.26 0.04
C TYR A 210 4.05 11.51 1.52
N ALA A 211 4.81 10.84 2.37
CA ALA A 211 4.86 11.16 3.79
C ALA A 211 6.29 11.17 4.32
N LEU A 212 6.50 12.03 5.32
CA LEU A 212 7.80 12.29 5.94
C LEU A 212 7.83 11.80 7.39
N ALA A 213 9.03 11.55 7.90
CA ALA A 213 9.26 11.11 9.28
C ALA A 213 8.74 12.10 10.34
N ASN A 214 8.71 13.42 10.04
CA ASN A 214 8.13 14.45 10.90
C ASN A 214 6.60 14.48 10.94
N GLY A 215 5.91 13.53 10.30
CA GLY A 215 4.44 13.44 10.25
C GLY A 215 3.79 14.36 9.22
N THR A 216 4.56 14.92 8.29
CA THR A 216 4.02 15.61 7.11
C THR A 216 3.54 14.60 6.08
N VAL A 217 2.39 14.87 5.48
CA VAL A 217 1.83 14.13 4.35
C VAL A 217 1.35 15.11 3.30
N GLY A 218 1.52 14.78 2.03
CA GLY A 218 1.07 15.63 0.93
C GLY A 218 0.93 14.86 -0.37
N VAL A 219 0.53 15.59 -1.41
CA VAL A 219 0.40 15.07 -2.77
C VAL A 219 1.08 16.01 -3.74
N TYR A 220 1.85 15.42 -4.64
CA TYR A 220 2.43 16.08 -5.80
C TYR A 220 1.66 15.72 -7.07
N HIS A 221 1.58 16.68 -7.97
CA HIS A 221 1.26 16.49 -9.38
C HIS A 221 2.44 17.03 -10.16
N GLN A 222 3.20 16.14 -10.81
CA GLN A 222 4.48 16.49 -11.42
C GLN A 222 5.41 17.15 -10.38
N ASP A 223 6.00 18.31 -10.69
CA ASP A 223 6.85 19.11 -9.80
C ASP A 223 6.06 20.01 -8.83
N GLN A 224 4.73 20.05 -8.93
CA GLN A 224 3.89 20.94 -8.12
C GLN A 224 3.31 20.23 -6.91
N ARG A 225 3.64 20.72 -5.72
CA ARG A 225 2.99 20.28 -4.48
C ARG A 225 1.59 20.86 -4.39
N LEU A 226 0.57 20.00 -4.52
CA LEU A 226 -0.84 20.41 -4.45
C LEU A 226 -1.22 20.84 -3.04
N TRP A 227 -0.87 20.02 -2.06
CA TRP A 227 -1.14 20.31 -0.65
C TRP A 227 -0.19 19.53 0.25
N ARG A 228 -0.06 20.01 1.49
CA ARG A 228 0.63 19.29 2.57
C ARG A 228 -0.04 19.58 3.92
N ILE A 229 -0.06 18.58 4.79
CA ILE A 229 -0.58 18.67 6.15
C ILE A 229 0.46 18.06 7.07
N LYS A 230 0.73 18.72 8.20
CA LYS A 230 1.62 18.19 9.25
C LYS A 230 0.80 17.72 10.44
N SER A 231 1.01 16.47 10.85
CA SER A 231 0.42 15.87 12.04
C SER A 231 1.48 15.60 13.11
N LYS A 232 1.06 15.43 14.37
CA LYS A 232 1.95 14.97 15.46
C LYS A 232 2.27 13.48 15.35
N SER A 233 1.43 12.71 14.65
CA SER A 233 1.57 11.26 14.46
C SER A 233 2.10 11.00 13.06
N ILE A 234 2.96 9.99 12.93
CA ILE A 234 3.65 9.65 11.68
C ILE A 234 2.73 8.79 10.81
N ILE A 235 2.77 9.00 9.50
CA ILE A 235 2.08 8.15 8.52
C ILE A 235 2.88 6.86 8.32
N THR A 236 2.18 5.72 8.41
CA THR A 236 2.76 4.41 8.17
C THR A 236 2.42 3.85 6.80
N ALA A 237 1.32 4.29 6.19
CA ALA A 237 0.93 3.87 4.85
C ALA A 237 0.05 4.92 4.19
N ILE A 238 0.20 5.04 2.86
CA ILE A 238 -0.72 5.75 1.97
C ILE A 238 -1.22 4.68 1.01
N LEU A 239 -2.54 4.59 0.86
CA LEU A 239 -3.18 3.64 -0.05
C LEU A 239 -4.00 4.43 -1.06
N SER A 240 -3.86 4.07 -2.33
CA SER A 240 -4.73 4.59 -3.39
C SER A 240 -6.15 4.11 -3.15
N TYR A 241 -7.11 5.02 -3.25
CA TYR A 241 -8.51 4.65 -3.24
C TYR A 241 -8.91 4.21 -4.67
N PRO A 242 -9.96 3.38 -4.85
CA PRO A 242 -10.40 2.98 -6.19
C PRO A 242 -10.78 4.15 -7.11
N ASN A 243 -11.14 5.30 -6.55
CA ASN A 243 -11.17 6.56 -7.29
C ASN A 243 -9.78 7.20 -7.25
N SER A 244 -9.30 7.70 -8.37
CA SER A 244 -8.04 8.44 -8.44
C SER A 244 -8.11 9.80 -7.71
N GLU A 245 -9.29 10.17 -7.22
CA GLU A 245 -9.56 11.44 -6.56
C GLU A 245 -9.24 11.43 -5.07
N MET A 246 -9.07 10.26 -4.44
CA MET A 246 -8.85 10.16 -3.00
C MET A 246 -7.64 9.32 -2.64
N ILE A 247 -7.08 9.62 -1.48
CA ILE A 247 -6.01 8.84 -0.85
C ILE A 247 -6.42 8.47 0.56
N THR A 248 -6.06 7.26 0.98
CA THR A 248 -6.22 6.83 2.37
C THR A 248 -4.88 6.94 3.08
N CYS A 249 -4.86 7.69 4.17
CA CYS A 249 -3.70 7.86 5.03
C CYS A 249 -3.90 7.02 6.30
N VAL A 250 -2.86 6.27 6.69
CA VAL A 250 -2.84 5.45 7.90
C VAL A 250 -1.74 5.96 8.81
N TRP A 251 -2.08 6.26 10.05
CA TRP A 251 -1.15 6.77 11.05
C TRP A 251 -0.66 5.65 11.97
N ASN A 252 0.53 5.83 12.55
CA ASN A 252 1.09 4.91 13.56
C ASN A 252 0.24 4.79 14.83
N SER A 253 -0.66 5.74 15.07
CA SER A 253 -1.66 5.72 16.14
C SER A 253 -2.85 4.78 15.86
N GLY A 254 -2.91 4.18 14.68
CA GLY A 254 -4.05 3.36 14.22
C GLY A 254 -5.19 4.17 13.60
N LYS A 255 -5.07 5.49 13.57
CA LYS A 255 -6.04 6.38 12.91
C LYS A 255 -5.94 6.20 11.39
N VAL A 256 -7.10 6.17 10.73
CA VAL A 256 -7.23 6.10 9.26
C VAL A 256 -8.09 7.27 8.79
N ARG A 257 -7.71 7.97 7.72
CA ARG A 257 -8.49 9.07 7.11
C ARG A 257 -8.37 9.07 5.60
N LEU A 258 -9.43 9.53 4.95
CA LEU A 258 -9.44 9.79 3.52
C LEU A 258 -9.25 11.28 3.26
N HIS A 259 -8.42 11.58 2.27
CA HIS A 259 -8.14 12.94 1.80
C HIS A 259 -8.41 13.04 0.31
N TRP A 260 -8.97 14.16 -0.11
CA TRP A 260 -9.08 14.48 -1.53
C TRP A 260 -7.70 14.76 -2.11
N ALA A 261 -7.32 14.06 -3.16
CA ALA A 261 -5.99 14.11 -3.75
C ALA A 261 -5.64 15.49 -4.32
N THR A 262 -6.62 16.26 -4.82
CA THR A 262 -6.35 17.61 -5.36
C THR A 262 -6.26 18.71 -4.30
N GLN A 263 -7.09 18.64 -3.24
CA GLN A 263 -7.28 19.75 -2.29
C GLN A 263 -6.80 19.44 -0.87
N GLY A 264 -6.60 18.17 -0.53
CA GLY A 264 -6.20 17.73 0.81
C GLY A 264 -7.32 17.75 1.85
N PHE A 265 -8.54 18.14 1.46
CA PHE A 265 -9.69 18.14 2.36
C PHE A 265 -9.95 16.75 2.92
N VAL A 266 -10.15 16.71 4.24
CA VAL A 266 -10.52 15.49 4.95
C VAL A 266 -11.98 15.22 4.67
N LEU A 267 -12.27 14.01 4.21
CA LEU A 267 -13.64 13.56 4.15
C LEU A 267 -14.04 13.09 5.55
N ASN A 268 -14.76 13.93 6.28
CA ASN A 268 -15.35 13.59 7.57
C ASN A 268 -16.51 12.62 7.33
N ALA A 269 -16.25 11.32 7.47
CA ALA A 269 -17.23 10.23 7.52
C ALA A 269 -18.40 10.35 6.52
N LEU A 270 -18.13 10.40 5.21
CA LEU A 270 -19.20 10.51 4.19
C LEU A 270 -18.76 10.07 2.78
N ALA A 271 -18.30 8.82 2.63
CA ALA A 271 -18.47 7.99 1.41
C ALA A 271 -17.43 6.86 1.36
N ILE A 272 -17.79 5.68 1.88
CA ILE A 272 -17.25 4.42 1.37
C ILE A 272 -18.41 3.42 1.33
N PHE A 273 -18.87 3.05 0.14
CA PHE A 273 -19.77 1.91 -0.05
C PHE A 273 -19.29 1.05 -1.23
N TRP A 274 -18.97 -0.20 -0.86
CA TRP A 274 -18.93 -1.46 -1.62
C TRP A 274 -18.18 -1.55 -2.94
N ALA A 275 -17.15 -2.40 -2.91
CA ALA A 275 -17.00 -3.42 -3.93
C ALA A 275 -18.10 -4.49 -3.74
N ARG A 276 -19.03 -4.60 -4.71
CA ARG A 276 -19.84 -5.81 -4.91
C ARG A 276 -19.73 -6.26 -6.36
N LEU A 277 -18.96 -7.34 -6.54
CA LEU A 277 -19.13 -8.42 -7.52
C LEU A 277 -19.93 -8.12 -8.79
N THR A 278 -19.23 -7.96 -9.89
CA THR A 278 -19.22 -8.83 -11.12
C THR A 278 -18.40 -8.05 -12.15
N LEU A 279 -17.16 -8.40 -12.49
CA LEU A 279 -16.58 -9.70 -12.79
C LEU A 279 -15.27 -9.88 -12.00
N SER A 280 -14.99 -11.14 -11.62
CA SER A 280 -13.71 -11.69 -11.18
C SER A 280 -12.66 -10.69 -10.68
N ASP A 281 -12.37 -10.76 -9.38
CA ASP A 281 -11.13 -10.30 -8.74
C ASP A 281 -11.25 -9.09 -7.80
N VAL A 282 -10.37 -9.10 -6.79
CA VAL A 282 -10.07 -8.07 -5.79
C VAL A 282 -10.93 -8.06 -4.52
N SER A 283 -10.28 -8.21 -3.37
CA SER A 283 -10.76 -7.77 -2.05
C SER A 283 -9.64 -7.87 -1.00
N VAL A 284 -9.27 -6.76 -0.34
CA VAL A 284 -9.37 -6.61 1.14
C VAL A 284 -9.42 -5.11 1.54
N LEU A 285 -10.61 -4.65 1.93
CA LEU A 285 -10.93 -3.90 3.16
C LEU A 285 -12.45 -3.70 3.14
N ALA A 286 -13.19 -4.42 3.97
CA ALA A 286 -14.64 -4.35 3.97
C ALA A 286 -15.14 -3.64 5.25
N TYR A 287 -16.04 -2.67 5.06
CA TYR A 287 -16.90 -2.07 6.06
C TYR A 287 -18.34 -2.15 5.51
N THR A 288 -19.30 -2.63 6.31
CA THR A 288 -20.70 -2.85 5.89
C THR A 288 -21.62 -1.83 6.53
N LEU A 289 -22.54 -1.26 5.76
CA LEU A 289 -23.54 -0.28 6.23
C LEU A 289 -24.87 -0.99 6.52
N ASN A 290 -25.43 -0.77 7.71
CA ASN A 290 -26.85 -1.04 7.99
C ASN A 290 -27.63 0.28 7.89
N ARG A 291 -28.74 0.28 7.16
CA ARG A 291 -29.76 1.34 7.27
C ARG A 291 -30.69 1.02 8.43
N PHE A 292 -30.83 1.91 9.39
CA PHE A 292 -32.02 1.97 10.24
C PHE A 292 -32.59 3.40 10.20
N LYS A 293 -33.87 3.51 9.88
CA LYS A 293 -34.65 4.76 9.97
C LYS A 293 -35.44 4.76 11.29
N ASP A 294 -35.21 5.82 12.05
CA ASP A 294 -36.06 6.53 13.01
C ASP A 294 -36.79 5.86 14.19
N ARG A 295 -36.33 6.29 15.39
CA ARG A 295 -37.02 6.88 16.55
C ARG A 295 -38.28 6.25 17.19
N SER A 296 -38.01 5.70 18.39
CA SER A 296 -38.70 5.93 19.68
C SER A 296 -39.91 5.03 20.06
N PRO A 297 -40.26 4.91 21.36
CA PRO A 297 -40.24 3.66 22.11
C PRO A 297 -41.63 3.02 22.30
N LEU A 298 -41.70 1.70 22.49
CA LEU A 298 -42.61 0.95 23.39
C LEU A 298 -42.76 -0.53 22.97
N ARG A 299 -42.54 -1.42 23.96
CA ARG A 299 -42.87 -2.87 24.09
C ARG A 299 -41.76 -3.92 23.81
N PRO A 300 -41.75 -5.05 24.58
CA PRO A 300 -40.62 -5.98 24.69
C PRO A 300 -40.90 -7.31 23.91
N PRO A 301 -40.14 -8.42 24.03
CA PRO A 301 -39.35 -9.00 22.93
C PRO A 301 -39.77 -10.42 22.45
N LYS A 302 -39.07 -10.91 21.39
CA LYS A 302 -38.85 -12.32 20.90
C LYS A 302 -39.86 -12.94 19.90
N PRO A 303 -39.53 -14.01 19.13
CA PRO A 303 -38.20 -14.60 18.76
C PRO A 303 -38.00 -14.96 17.24
N SER A 304 -36.76 -15.38 16.92
CA SER A 304 -36.33 -16.41 15.94
C SER A 304 -36.33 -16.11 14.42
N ILE A 305 -35.17 -16.28 13.76
CA ILE A 305 -34.76 -17.54 13.08
C ILE A 305 -33.28 -17.44 12.65
N CYS A 306 -32.51 -18.47 12.99
CA CYS A 306 -31.13 -18.74 12.54
C CYS A 306 -31.08 -19.00 11.03
N TRP A 307 -29.97 -18.62 10.39
CA TRP A 307 -29.36 -19.48 9.37
C TRP A 307 -27.86 -19.59 9.58
N GLU A 308 -27.45 -20.84 9.68
CA GLU A 308 -26.14 -21.40 9.94
C GLU A 308 -25.39 -21.52 8.60
N LEU A 309 -24.14 -21.08 8.51
CA LEU A 309 -23.28 -21.38 7.35
C LEU A 309 -22.29 -22.46 7.75
N ALA A 310 -22.51 -23.62 7.14
CA ALA A 310 -21.72 -24.81 7.25
C ALA A 310 -20.29 -24.61 6.74
N LYS A 311 -19.37 -25.30 7.41
CA LYS A 311 -18.00 -25.60 6.98
C LYS A 311 -17.96 -26.09 5.53
N LEU A 312 -17.04 -25.54 4.75
CA LEU A 312 -16.01 -26.25 3.96
C LEU A 312 -15.03 -25.21 3.41
#